data_AF-A0A7X4A6M9-F1
#
_entry.id   AF-A0A7X4A6M9-F1
#
_cell.length_a   1.000
_cell.length_b   1.000
_cell.length_c   1.000
_cell.angle_alpha   90.00
_cell.angle_beta   90.00
_cell.angle_gamma   90.00
#
_symmetry.space_group_name_H-M   'P 1'
#
loop_
_entity.id
_entity.type
_entity.pdbx_description
1 polymer ?
#
loop_
_entity_poly.entity_id
_entity_poly.type
_entity_poly.pdbx_seq_one_letter_code
_entity_poly.pdbx_strand_id
1 'polypeptide(L)'
;MVAGVDEAGRGPLAGPVVAAAVCFPGLALPPAVRGLIDDSKKLSPARREAAFAAILEAGAVGTGEAGVAEIDRLNILQATLLAMQRAVAALAVPPAAALVDGNRAPALP
;
A
#
# COMPACT_ATOMS: atom_id res chain seq x y z
N MET A 1 15.93 -2.99 -3.02
CA MET A 1 14.52 -3.39 -3.24
C MET A 1 13.70 -2.12 -3.46
N VAL A 2 12.66 -2.19 -4.28
CA VAL A 2 11.75 -1.08 -4.55
C VAL A 2 10.37 -1.44 -3.97
N ALA A 3 9.78 -0.53 -3.20
CA ALA A 3 8.43 -0.68 -2.68
C ALA A 3 7.40 -0.08 -3.64
N GLY A 4 6.26 -0.72 -3.84
CA GLY A 4 5.04 -0.08 -4.33
C GLY A 4 4.16 0.32 -3.16
N VAL A 5 3.61 1.53 -3.15
CA VAL A 5 2.81 2.09 -2.06
C VAL A 5 1.52 2.71 -2.60
N ASP A 6 0.39 2.33 -2.01
CA ASP A 6 -0.95 2.80 -2.42
C ASP A 6 -1.89 2.88 -1.20
N GLU A 7 -2.95 3.69 -1.29
CA GLU A 7 -3.97 3.88 -0.25
C GLU A 7 -5.38 3.42 -0.63
N ALA A 8 -6.17 3.11 0.41
CA ALA A 8 -7.60 2.93 0.34
C ALA A 8 -8.29 3.70 1.47
N GLY A 9 -9.53 4.15 1.23
CA GLY A 9 -10.30 4.88 2.25
C GLY A 9 -10.15 6.40 2.22
N ARG A 10 -9.63 6.98 1.13
CA ARG A 10 -9.49 8.43 1.00
C ARG A 10 -10.80 9.19 0.71
N GLY A 11 -11.75 8.56 0.03
CA GLY A 11 -13.03 9.15 -0.39
C GLY A 11 -14.28 8.83 0.43
N PRO A 12 -14.36 7.73 1.20
CA PRO A 12 -15.52 7.44 2.06
C PRO A 12 -15.75 8.49 3.16
N LEU A 13 -17.00 8.58 3.65
CA LEU A 13 -17.40 9.47 4.75
C LEU A 13 -17.06 8.94 6.15
N ALA A 14 -16.69 7.67 6.26
CA ALA A 14 -16.41 7.02 7.52
C ALA A 14 -15.27 6.00 7.35
N GLY A 15 -14.55 5.78 8.44
CA GLY A 15 -13.41 4.88 8.50
C GLY A 15 -12.06 5.58 8.36
N PRO A 16 -10.97 4.86 8.62
CA PRO A 16 -9.62 5.37 8.43
C PRO A 16 -9.24 5.41 6.95
N VAL A 17 -8.12 6.08 6.65
CA VAL A 17 -7.35 5.81 5.45
C VAL A 17 -6.28 4.77 5.78
N VAL A 18 -6.16 3.74 4.95
CA VAL A 18 -5.20 2.64 5.09
C VAL A 18 -4.27 2.64 3.88
N ALA A 19 -2.98 2.47 4.09
CA ALA A 19 -1.99 2.29 3.04
C ALA A 19 -1.28 0.95 3.18
N ALA A 20 -0.81 0.42 2.06
CA ALA A 20 0.03 -0.76 2.01
C ALA A 20 1.31 -0.47 1.24
N ALA A 21 2.43 -1.02 1.71
CA ALA A 21 3.72 -1.02 1.03
C ALA A 21 4.10 -2.47 0.72
N VAL A 22 4.45 -2.77 -0.54
CA VAL A 22 4.80 -4.12 -0.99
C VAL A 22 6.14 -4.11 -1.71
N CYS A 23 7.02 -5.03 -1.32
CA CYS A 23 8.34 -5.25 -1.93
C CYS A 23 8.48 -6.71 -2.35
N PHE A 24 8.85 -6.96 -3.61
CA PHE A 24 9.18 -8.31 -4.08
C PHE A 24 10.70 -8.54 -4.15
N PRO A 25 11.17 -9.78 -3.94
CA PRO A 25 12.56 -10.14 -4.17
C PRO A 25 12.87 -10.14 -5.68
N GLY A 26 13.74 -9.21 -6.11
CA GLY A 26 14.08 -9.01 -7.51
C GLY A 26 13.30 -7.87 -8.17
N LEU A 27 13.58 -7.61 -9.46
CA LEU A 27 12.97 -6.50 -10.21
C LEU A 27 11.67 -6.90 -10.94
N ALA A 28 11.41 -8.20 -11.08
CA ALA A 28 10.24 -8.71 -11.78
C ALA A 28 9.14 -9.09 -10.79
N LEU A 29 7.89 -8.79 -11.14
CA LEU A 29 6.74 -9.33 -10.42
C LEU A 29 6.77 -10.86 -10.48
N PRO A 30 6.55 -11.56 -9.35
CA PRO A 30 6.43 -13.01 -9.34
C PRO A 30 5.39 -13.47 -10.37
N PRO A 31 5.61 -14.56 -11.13
CA PRO A 31 4.63 -15.05 -12.12
C PRO A 31 3.23 -15.26 -11.52
N ALA A 32 3.17 -15.72 -10.26
CA ALA A 32 1.96 -15.89 -9.48
C ALA A 32 1.16 -14.57 -9.30
N VAL A 33 1.84 -13.43 -9.23
CA VAL A 33 1.25 -12.10 -9.05
C VAL A 33 1.00 -11.43 -10.41
N ARG A 34 1.93 -11.60 -11.36
CA ARG A 34 1.94 -10.91 -12.67
C ARG A 34 0.69 -11.18 -13.53
N GLY A 35 0.14 -12.40 -13.47
CA GLY A 35 -1.09 -12.75 -14.21
C GLY A 35 -2.39 -12.33 -13.51
N LEU A 36 -2.30 -11.83 -12.28
CA LEU A 36 -3.45 -11.52 -11.44
C LEU A 36 -3.74 -10.02 -11.34
N ILE A 37 -2.76 -9.15 -11.54
CA ILE A 37 -2.86 -7.72 -11.17
C ILE A 37 -2.51 -6.83 -12.38
N ASP A 38 -3.53 -6.26 -13.03
CA ASP A 38 -3.41 -5.08 -13.93
C ASP A 38 -4.05 -3.85 -13.25
N ASP A 39 -5.25 -4.04 -12.67
CA ASP A 39 -5.98 -3.05 -11.89
C ASP A 39 -6.88 -3.80 -10.90
N SER A 40 -6.68 -3.57 -9.59
CA SER A 40 -7.43 -4.25 -8.54
C SER A 40 -8.93 -3.94 -8.60
N LYS A 41 -9.35 -2.88 -9.31
CA LYS A 41 -10.76 -2.49 -9.50
C LYS A 41 -11.49 -3.34 -10.54
N LYS A 42 -10.76 -4.12 -11.34
CA LYS A 42 -11.34 -5.08 -12.32
C LYS A 42 -11.41 -6.53 -11.80
N LEU A 43 -10.92 -6.78 -10.58
CA LEU A 43 -10.89 -8.12 -10.00
C LEU A 43 -12.17 -8.41 -9.21
N SER A 44 -12.73 -9.60 -9.44
CA SER A 44 -13.78 -10.14 -8.57
C SER A 44 -13.23 -10.35 -7.14
N PRO A 45 -14.09 -10.38 -6.10
CA PRO A 45 -13.64 -10.62 -4.73
C PRO A 45 -12.76 -11.86 -4.58
N ALA A 46 -13.15 -12.97 -5.22
CA ALA A 46 -12.37 -14.21 -5.19
C ALA A 46 -10.97 -14.06 -5.82
N ARG A 47 -10.84 -13.32 -6.93
CA ARG A 47 -9.53 -13.05 -7.56
C ARG A 47 -8.68 -12.11 -6.70
N ARG A 48 -9.29 -11.17 -5.98
CA ARG A 48 -8.60 -10.28 -5.05
C ARG A 48 -8.00 -11.06 -3.88
N GLU A 49 -8.74 -12.01 -3.32
CA GLU A 49 -8.21 -12.88 -2.24
C GLU A 49 -7.06 -13.77 -2.73
N ALA A 50 -7.19 -14.36 -3.92
CA ALA A 50 -6.09 -15.14 -4.52
C ALA A 50 -4.84 -14.27 -4.76
N ALA A 51 -5.01 -13.04 -5.25
CA ALA A 51 -3.92 -12.10 -5.42
C ALA A 51 -3.29 -11.68 -4.09
N PHE A 52 -4.11 -11.42 -3.06
CA PHE A 52 -3.64 -11.10 -1.72
C PHE A 52 -2.78 -12.22 -1.13
N ALA A 53 -3.24 -13.46 -1.20
CA ALA A 53 -2.46 -14.62 -0.77
C ALA A 53 -1.12 -14.73 -1.52
N ALA A 54 -1.14 -14.59 -2.85
CA ALA A 54 0.08 -14.63 -3.67
C ALA A 54 1.06 -13.50 -3.35
N ILE A 55 0.56 -12.31 -3.00
CA ILE A 55 1.40 -11.17 -2.57
C ILE A 55 2.08 -11.48 -1.24
N LEU A 56 1.32 -11.98 -0.26
CA LEU A 56 1.85 -12.31 1.07
C LEU A 56 2.90 -13.42 1.03
N GLU A 57 2.73 -14.41 0.15
CA GLU A 57 3.71 -15.49 -0.03
C GLU A 57 4.99 -15.02 -0.71
N ALA A 58 4.88 -14.07 -1.65
CA ALA A 58 5.99 -13.73 -2.53
C ALA A 58 6.72 -12.43 -2.16
N GLY A 59 6.15 -11.59 -1.30
CA GLY A 59 6.68 -10.25 -1.02
C GLY A 59 6.67 -9.88 0.46
N ALA A 60 7.54 -8.93 0.82
CA ALA A 60 7.46 -8.25 2.11
C ALA A 60 6.35 -7.20 2.04
N VAL A 61 5.45 -7.22 3.03
CA VAL A 61 4.29 -6.33 3.10
C VAL A 61 4.32 -5.58 4.42
N GLY A 62 4.11 -4.27 4.34
CA GLY A 62 3.85 -3.40 5.47
C GLY A 62 2.52 -2.68 5.30
N THR A 63 1.80 -2.47 6.39
CA THR A 63 0.53 -1.74 6.39
C THR A 63 0.58 -0.59 7.39
N GLY A 64 -0.17 0.46 7.11
CA GLY A 64 -0.30 1.62 7.98
C GLY A 64 -1.66 2.25 7.81
N GLU A 65 -2.19 2.82 8.88
CA GLU A 65 -3.49 3.50 8.86
C GLU A 65 -3.39 4.86 9.51
N ALA A 66 -4.29 5.78 9.16
CA ALA A 66 -4.54 7.00 9.89
C ALA A 66 -6.03 7.08 10.24
N GLY A 67 -6.32 7.17 11.53
CA GLY A 67 -7.68 7.13 12.07
C GLY A 67 -8.48 8.40 11.80
N VAL A 68 -9.79 8.36 12.05
CA VAL A 68 -10.70 9.51 11.88
C VAL A 68 -10.21 10.75 12.62
N ALA A 69 -9.78 10.58 13.89
CA ALA A 69 -9.24 11.70 14.68
C ALA A 69 -7.96 12.30 14.07
N GLU A 70 -7.15 11.50 13.37
CA GLU A 70 -5.96 11.98 12.68
C GLU A 70 -6.33 12.68 11.37
N ILE A 71 -7.34 12.18 10.65
CA ILE A 71 -7.90 12.82 9.46
C ILE A 71 -8.46 14.21 9.81
N ASP A 72 -9.25 14.30 10.87
CA ASP A 72 -9.84 15.57 11.32
C ASP A 72 -8.76 16.60 11.70
N ARG A 73 -7.68 16.15 12.34
CA ARG A 73 -6.58 17.01 12.77
C ARG A 73 -5.65 17.41 11.62
N LEU A 74 -5.35 16.49 10.72
CA LEU A 74 -4.28 16.65 9.72
C LEU A 74 -4.78 17.01 8.34
N ASN A 75 -6.08 16.85 8.07
CA ASN A 75 -6.70 16.72 6.75
C ASN A 75 -6.40 15.39 6.04
N ILE A 76 -7.23 15.06 5.05
CA ILE A 76 -7.19 13.78 4.35
C ILE A 76 -5.89 13.54 3.57
N LEU A 77 -5.28 14.59 3.00
CA LEU A 77 -4.01 14.46 2.27
C LEU A 77 -2.89 14.07 3.24
N GLN A 78 -2.75 14.77 4.36
CA GLN A 78 -1.67 14.51 5.32
C GLN A 78 -1.90 13.19 6.07
N ALA A 79 -3.14 12.84 6.38
CA ALA A 79 -3.46 11.54 6.95
C ALA A 79 -3.11 10.38 5.99
N THR A 80 -3.35 10.56 4.68
CA THR A 80 -2.92 9.59 3.66
C THR A 80 -1.39 9.44 3.65
N LEU A 81 -0.66 10.56 3.64
CA LEU A 81 0.82 10.53 3.69
C LEU A 81 1.33 9.87 4.98
N LEU A 82 0.67 10.09 6.12
CA LEU A 82 1.00 9.44 7.39
C LEU A 82 0.77 7.93 7.35
N ALA A 83 -0.35 7.47 6.77
CA ALA A 83 -0.63 6.06 6.58
C ALA A 83 0.44 5.40 5.68
N MET A 84 0.85 6.06 4.59
CA MET A 84 1.92 5.58 3.70
C MET A 84 3.27 5.49 4.43
N GLN A 85 3.63 6.48 5.27
CA GLN A 85 4.84 6.43 6.08
C GLN A 85 4.84 5.22 7.02
N ARG A 86 3.72 4.99 7.71
CA ARG A 86 3.53 3.84 8.60
C ARG A 86 3.65 2.52 7.84
N ALA A 87 3.07 2.43 6.63
CA ALA A 87 3.16 1.25 5.80
C ALA A 87 4.60 0.91 5.39
N VAL A 88 5.38 1.91 4.97
CA VAL A 88 6.80 1.70 4.61
C VAL A 88 7.64 1.36 5.85
N ALA A 89 7.40 2.02 6.97
CA ALA A 89 8.10 1.74 8.23
C ALA A 89 7.81 0.34 8.79
N ALA A 90 6.66 -0.25 8.45
CA ALA A 90 6.28 -1.60 8.84
C ALA A 90 6.96 -2.71 7.99
N LEU A 91 7.67 -2.36 6.92
CA LEU A 91 8.46 -3.34 6.16
C LEU A 91 9.63 -3.85 7.01
N ALA A 92 9.81 -5.17 7.04
CA ALA A 92 10.90 -5.80 7.79
C ALA A 92 12.31 -5.37 7.32
N VAL A 93 12.42 -4.91 6.07
CA VAL A 93 13.65 -4.38 5.49
C VAL A 93 13.33 -3.07 4.80
N PRO A 94 14.06 -1.97 5.09
CA PRO A 94 13.82 -0.69 4.47
C PRO A 94 14.06 -0.77 2.96
N PRO A 95 13.13 -0.27 2.12
CA PRO A 95 13.31 -0.24 0.68
C PRO A 95 14.33 0.84 0.28
N ALA A 96 15.00 0.65 -0.85
CA ALA A 96 15.95 1.65 -1.39
C ALA A 96 15.24 2.78 -2.16
N ALA A 97 14.01 2.52 -2.62
CA ALA A 97 13.14 3.47 -3.29
C ALA A 97 11.69 3.02 -3.13
N ALA A 98 10.75 3.97 -3.23
CA ALA A 98 9.32 3.70 -3.21
C ALA A 98 8.65 4.36 -4.43
N LEU A 99 7.79 3.60 -5.10
CA LEU A 99 6.84 4.06 -6.10
C LEU A 99 5.52 4.28 -5.38
N VAL A 100 5.06 5.52 -5.34
CA VAL A 100 3.89 5.93 -4.56
C VAL A 100 2.78 6.32 -5.51
N ASP A 101 1.56 5.82 -5.30
CA ASP A 101 0.39 6.32 -6.03
C ASP A 101 0.04 7.74 -5.55
N GLY A 102 -0.05 8.68 -6.50
CA GLY A 102 -0.32 10.09 -6.23
C GLY A 102 0.78 11.05 -6.68
N ASN A 103 0.53 12.35 -6.45
CA ASN A 103 1.37 13.46 -6.91
C ASN A 103 2.18 14.13 -5.79
N ARG A 104 2.13 13.59 -4.57
CA ARG A 104 2.85 14.08 -3.39
C ARG A 104 3.54 12.88 -2.73
N ALA A 105 4.83 13.01 -2.47
CA ALA A 105 5.57 11.96 -1.79
C ALA A 105 5.46 12.11 -0.26
N PRO A 106 5.25 11.01 0.49
CA PRO A 106 5.41 10.99 1.94
C PRO A 106 6.87 11.18 2.35
N ALA A 107 7.10 11.67 3.57
CA ALA A 107 8.44 11.69 4.16
C ALA A 107 8.80 10.28 4.66
N LEU A 108 9.40 9.47 3.78
CA LEU A 108 9.76 8.09 4.08
C LEU A 108 11.03 8.01 4.94
N PRO A 109 11.13 6.99 5.83
CA PRO A 109 12.33 6.72 6.62
C PRO A 109 13.52 6.25 5.77
#